data_AF-A0A7W8B4C4-F1
#
_entry.id   AF-A0A7W8B4C4-F1
#
_cell.length_a   1.000
_cell.length_b   1.000
_cell.length_c   1.000
_cell.angle_alpha   90.00
_cell.angle_beta   90.00
_cell.angle_gamma   90.00
#
_symmetry.space_group_name_H-M   'P 1'
#
loop_
_entity.id
_entity.type
_entity.pdbx_description
1 polymer ?
#
loop_
_entity_poly.entity_id
_entity_poly.type
_entity_poly.pdbx_seq_one_letter_code
_entity_poly.pdbx_strand_id
1 'polypeptide(L)'
;MFALKRGIMACALIGAVGGVMSPAGNAHAAAATPDICGGAASDYTGLLGLDTPFTGTANRDGADKPMTWTPLVLAQGTLYKAEINNGTADDRTMVANFALMVGTDGRGEIRFATPWGMAVSDNVHCGGIGTRVTKIEGSIGGGSDRFILNRA
;
A
#
# COMPACT_ATOMS: atom_id res chain seq x y z
N MET A 1 32.62 -58.84 -35.70
CA MET A 1 33.82 -59.64 -35.31
C MET A 1 34.97 -59.21 -36.22
N PHE A 2 36.17 -59.02 -35.64
CA PHE A 2 37.40 -58.37 -36.18
C PHE A 2 37.36 -56.82 -36.23
N ALA A 3 37.93 -56.04 -35.29
CA ALA A 3 39.32 -55.92 -34.75
C ALA A 3 40.30 -55.40 -35.82
N LEU A 4 41.24 -54.44 -35.65
CA LEU A 4 41.76 -53.60 -34.58
C LEU A 4 42.92 -52.82 -35.23
N LYS A 5 43.13 -51.50 -35.03
CA LYS A 5 44.49 -50.97 -34.77
C LYS A 5 44.51 -49.57 -34.19
N ARG A 6 45.35 -49.47 -33.15
CA ARG A 6 45.61 -48.35 -32.25
C ARG A 6 46.58 -47.34 -32.88
N GLY A 7 46.44 -46.08 -32.49
CA GLY A 7 47.48 -45.07 -32.58
C GLY A 7 47.38 -44.14 -31.37
N ILE A 8 48.23 -44.38 -30.37
CA ILE A 8 48.46 -43.49 -29.22
C ILE A 8 49.62 -42.56 -29.61
N MET A 9 49.48 -41.25 -29.43
CA MET A 9 50.63 -40.40 -29.08
C MET A 9 50.18 -39.17 -28.30
N ALA A 10 50.79 -38.98 -27.13
CA ALA A 10 50.51 -37.96 -26.14
C ALA A 10 51.46 -36.75 -26.25
N CYS A 11 50.97 -35.59 -25.80
CA CYS A 11 51.69 -34.43 -25.20
C CYS A 11 50.95 -33.14 -25.62
N ALA A 12 50.72 -32.12 -24.80
CA ALA A 12 50.84 -31.85 -23.37
C ALA A 12 50.23 -30.45 -23.14
N LEU A 13 50.14 -30.05 -21.87
CA LEU A 13 50.08 -28.65 -21.37
C LEU A 13 48.71 -27.94 -21.33
N ILE A 14 48.07 -28.09 -20.16
CA ILE A 14 47.85 -27.04 -19.15
C ILE A 14 47.64 -25.62 -19.71
N GLY A 15 46.43 -25.11 -19.50
CA GLY A 15 46.08 -23.69 -19.62
C GLY A 15 44.70 -23.43 -19.02
N ALA A 16 44.61 -23.51 -17.69
CA ALA A 16 43.44 -23.03 -16.97
C ALA A 16 43.32 -21.52 -17.16
N VAL A 17 42.20 -21.05 -17.71
CA VAL A 17 41.74 -19.68 -17.53
C VAL A 17 40.29 -19.77 -17.07
N GLY A 18 40.11 -19.48 -15.79
CA GLY A 18 38.81 -19.42 -15.16
C GLY A 18 37.96 -18.34 -15.80
N GLY A 19 36.76 -18.75 -16.22
CA GLY A 19 35.66 -17.88 -16.55
C GLY A 19 34.40 -18.57 -16.09
N VAL A 20 34.16 -18.59 -14.78
CA VAL A 20 32.82 -18.88 -14.25
C VAL A 20 31.92 -17.75 -14.73
N MET A 21 31.24 -17.97 -15.85
CA MET A 21 30.08 -17.17 -16.22
C MET A 21 29.05 -17.43 -15.14
N SER A 22 28.95 -16.50 -14.19
CA SER A 22 27.81 -16.40 -13.30
C SER A 22 26.55 -16.38 -14.16
N PRO A 23 25.56 -17.26 -13.95
CA PRO A 23 24.27 -17.05 -14.57
C PRO A 23 23.78 -15.69 -14.10
N ALA A 24 23.42 -14.82 -15.05
CA ALA A 24 22.70 -13.60 -14.79
C ALA A 24 21.54 -13.97 -13.85
N GLY A 25 21.62 -13.51 -12.61
CA GLY A 25 20.56 -13.74 -11.64
C GLY A 25 19.29 -13.17 -12.25
N ASN A 26 18.37 -14.05 -12.61
CA ASN A 26 17.00 -13.67 -12.89
C ASN A 26 16.58 -12.79 -11.72
N ALA A 27 16.23 -11.53 -11.99
CA ALA A 27 15.59 -10.70 -11.00
C ALA A 27 14.35 -11.46 -10.56
N HIS A 28 14.45 -12.13 -9.41
CA HIS A 28 13.32 -12.81 -8.81
C HIS A 28 12.31 -11.72 -8.55
N ALA A 29 11.18 -11.78 -9.26
CA ALA A 29 10.00 -11.02 -8.88
C ALA A 29 9.82 -11.24 -7.38
N ALA A 30 9.85 -10.14 -6.61
CA ALA A 30 9.69 -10.21 -5.17
C ALA A 30 8.44 -11.04 -4.88
N ALA A 31 8.57 -12.05 -4.01
CA ALA A 31 7.44 -12.88 -3.63
C ALA A 31 6.29 -11.99 -3.14
N ALA A 32 5.05 -12.34 -3.49
CA ALA A 32 3.88 -11.61 -3.02
C ALA A 32 3.93 -11.52 -1.50
N THR A 33 4.06 -10.31 -0.97
CA THR A 33 4.05 -10.09 0.48
C THR A 33 2.63 -10.30 0.98
N PRO A 34 2.44 -11.09 2.06
CA PRO A 34 1.18 -11.12 2.77
C PRO A 34 0.72 -9.70 3.13
N ASP A 35 -0.58 -9.46 3.16
CA ASP A 35 -1.14 -8.21 3.67
C ASP A 35 -0.65 -8.00 5.11
N ILE A 36 0.09 -6.91 5.31
CA ILE A 36 0.70 -6.55 6.58
C ILE A 36 -0.13 -5.48 7.28
N CYS A 37 -0.68 -4.52 6.53
CA CYS A 37 -1.46 -3.44 7.11
C CYS A 37 -2.30 -2.74 6.05
N GLY A 38 -3.63 -2.83 6.16
CA GLY A 38 -4.57 -2.14 5.28
C GLY A 38 -4.61 -2.68 3.85
N GLY A 39 -4.11 -3.87 3.56
CA GLY A 39 -4.11 -4.43 2.21
C GLY A 39 -5.49 -4.89 1.73
N ALA A 40 -6.52 -4.89 2.58
CA ALA A 40 -7.89 -5.18 2.21
C ALA A 40 -8.85 -4.01 2.53
N ALA A 41 -9.87 -3.81 1.70
CA ALA A 41 -10.88 -2.78 1.97
C ALA A 41 -11.62 -2.99 3.31
N SER A 42 -11.80 -4.26 3.72
CA SER A 42 -12.36 -4.62 5.03
C SER A 42 -11.53 -4.14 6.23
N ASP A 43 -10.25 -3.81 6.04
CA ASP A 43 -9.41 -3.25 7.09
C ASP A 43 -9.79 -1.80 7.43
N TYR A 44 -10.51 -1.15 6.52
CA TYR A 44 -11.02 0.20 6.68
C TYR A 44 -12.52 0.19 6.98
N THR A 45 -13.31 -0.69 6.34
CA THR A 45 -14.79 -0.69 6.44
C THR A 45 -15.36 -1.64 7.48
N GLY A 46 -14.58 -2.62 7.93
CA GLY A 46 -15.05 -3.73 8.75
C GLY A 46 -15.58 -4.92 7.91
N LEU A 47 -15.58 -6.11 8.54
CA LEU A 47 -15.93 -7.39 7.92
C LEU A 47 -17.36 -7.86 8.29
N LEU A 48 -17.70 -7.80 9.57
CA LEU A 48 -18.98 -8.30 10.11
C LEU A 48 -19.98 -7.18 10.44
N GLY A 49 -19.52 -5.93 10.41
CA GLY A 49 -20.31 -4.72 10.62
C GLY A 49 -19.52 -3.52 10.09
N LEU A 50 -20.23 -2.41 9.81
CA LEU A 50 -19.57 -1.14 9.47
C LEU A 50 -18.67 -0.74 10.63
N ASP A 51 -17.45 -0.36 10.30
CA ASP A 51 -16.46 0.04 11.28
C ASP A 51 -16.76 1.41 11.88
N THR A 52 -16.10 1.73 13.00
CA THR A 52 -16.14 3.08 13.57
C THR A 52 -15.52 4.08 12.57
N PRO A 53 -16.11 5.27 12.44
CA PRO A 53 -15.54 6.32 11.62
C PRO A 53 -14.12 6.66 12.06
N PHE A 54 -13.27 7.01 11.09
CA PHE A 54 -12.04 7.68 11.41
C PHE A 54 -12.33 9.17 11.66
N THR A 55 -11.74 9.73 12.71
CA THR A 55 -11.87 11.13 13.10
C THR A 55 -10.50 11.75 13.32
N GLY A 56 -10.37 13.05 13.06
CA GLY A 56 -9.14 13.76 13.29
C GLY A 56 -9.17 15.14 12.66
N THR A 57 -8.07 15.54 12.03
CA THR A 57 -7.91 16.89 11.49
C THR A 57 -7.41 16.86 10.05
N ALA A 58 -7.88 17.84 9.27
CA ALA A 58 -7.28 18.26 8.02
C ALA A 58 -6.68 19.66 8.23
N ASN A 59 -5.40 19.83 7.94
CA ASN A 59 -4.71 21.11 7.95
C ASN A 59 -4.68 21.68 6.53
N ARG A 60 -5.18 22.90 6.38
CA ARG A 60 -5.05 23.70 5.15
C ARG A 60 -4.68 25.11 5.53
N ASP A 61 -3.69 25.67 4.84
CA ASP A 61 -3.19 27.02 5.07
C ASP A 61 -2.81 27.29 6.54
N GLY A 62 -2.32 26.26 7.25
CA GLY A 62 -1.92 26.34 8.65
C GLY A 62 -3.07 26.27 9.66
N ALA A 63 -4.31 26.05 9.21
CA ALA A 63 -5.47 25.89 10.09
C ALA A 63 -5.95 24.43 10.14
N ASP A 64 -6.04 23.88 11.35
CA ASP A 64 -6.63 22.56 11.58
C ASP A 64 -8.16 22.65 11.58
N LYS A 65 -8.79 21.74 10.82
CA LYS A 65 -10.23 21.58 10.73
C LYS A 65 -10.63 20.14 11.07
N PRO A 66 -11.67 19.93 11.88
CA PRO A 66 -12.15 18.58 12.16
C PRO A 66 -12.52 17.86 10.88
N MET A 67 -12.06 16.62 10.75
CA MET A 67 -12.35 15.76 9.62
C MET A 67 -12.88 14.42 10.11
N THR A 68 -13.92 13.91 9.46
CA THR A 68 -14.46 12.56 9.68
C THR A 68 -14.48 11.80 8.36
N TRP A 69 -14.14 10.52 8.41
CA TRP A 69 -14.18 9.59 7.28
C TRP A 69 -14.94 8.33 7.68
N THR A 70 -16.20 8.24 7.23
CA THR A 70 -17.17 7.24 7.69
C THR A 70 -17.43 6.20 6.59
N PRO A 71 -17.26 4.90 6.88
CA PRO A 71 -17.66 3.85 5.93
C PRO A 71 -19.18 3.83 5.78
N LEU A 72 -19.67 3.74 4.54
CA LEU A 72 -21.10 3.66 4.23
C LEU A 72 -21.55 2.28 3.75
N VAL A 73 -20.61 1.45 3.27
CA VAL A 73 -20.86 0.11 2.77
C VAL A 73 -19.92 -0.88 3.45
N LEU A 74 -20.45 -2.05 3.80
CA LEU A 74 -19.75 -3.15 4.47
C LEU A 74 -18.82 -3.90 3.49
N ALA A 75 -17.83 -4.63 4.03
CA ALA A 75 -17.15 -5.79 3.45
C ALA A 75 -16.80 -5.70 1.95
N GLN A 76 -15.53 -5.42 1.66
CA GLN A 76 -14.99 -5.19 0.30
C GLN A 76 -15.58 -3.97 -0.42
N GLY A 77 -16.66 -3.38 0.10
CA GLY A 77 -17.12 -2.06 -0.31
C GLY A 77 -16.08 -0.98 -0.04
N THR A 78 -16.09 0.06 -0.86
CA THR A 78 -15.15 1.18 -0.76
C THR A 78 -15.84 2.52 -0.59
N LEU A 79 -17.15 2.54 -0.34
CA LEU A 79 -17.93 3.78 -0.30
C LEU A 79 -17.82 4.45 1.08
N TYR A 80 -17.39 5.70 1.08
CA TYR A 80 -17.20 6.51 2.29
C TYR A 80 -17.84 7.88 2.17
N LYS A 81 -18.16 8.44 3.33
CA LYS A 81 -18.48 9.86 3.52
C LYS A 81 -17.29 10.56 4.18
N ALA A 82 -16.69 11.51 3.49
CA ALA A 82 -15.69 12.43 4.03
C ALA A 82 -16.36 13.76 4.39
N GLU A 83 -16.16 14.22 5.62
CA GLU A 83 -16.68 15.48 6.15
C GLU A 83 -15.52 16.30 6.67
N ILE A 84 -15.45 17.57 6.28
CA ILE A 84 -14.51 18.54 6.85
C ILE A 84 -15.33 19.72 7.35
N ASN A 85 -15.31 19.93 8.67
CA ASN A 85 -16.03 21.01 9.31
C ASN A 85 -15.19 22.29 9.23
N ASN A 86 -15.67 23.28 8.49
CA ASN A 86 -14.97 24.56 8.36
C ASN A 86 -15.48 25.64 9.34
N GLY A 87 -16.37 25.29 10.28
CA GLY A 87 -17.06 26.19 11.21
C GLY A 87 -18.59 25.99 11.18
N THR A 88 -19.33 26.88 11.83
CA THR A 88 -20.78 26.73 12.11
C THR A 88 -21.72 26.81 10.90
N ALA A 89 -21.22 27.06 9.69
CA ALA A 89 -22.06 27.26 8.50
C ALA A 89 -21.50 26.61 7.21
N ASP A 90 -20.42 25.82 7.30
CA ASP A 90 -19.71 25.35 6.11
C ASP A 90 -19.19 23.91 6.32
N ASP A 91 -20.10 23.03 6.78
CA ASP A 91 -19.90 21.59 6.74
C ASP A 91 -19.93 21.17 5.28
N ARG A 92 -18.78 20.72 4.78
CA ARG A 92 -18.70 20.19 3.43
C ARG A 92 -18.57 18.69 3.50
N THR A 93 -19.35 18.01 2.68
CA THR A 93 -19.42 16.56 2.61
C THR A 93 -19.09 16.09 1.21
N MET A 94 -18.34 15.00 1.11
CA MET A 94 -18.10 14.27 -0.12
C MET A 94 -18.41 12.79 0.11
N VAL A 95 -19.19 12.19 -0.79
CA VAL A 95 -19.44 10.75 -0.79
C VAL A 95 -18.81 10.15 -2.03
N ALA A 96 -17.86 9.24 -1.85
CA ALA A 96 -17.12 8.64 -2.95
C ALA A 96 -16.54 7.27 -2.57
N ASN A 97 -16.16 6.52 -3.59
CA ASN A 97 -15.33 5.34 -3.39
C ASN A 97 -13.87 5.75 -3.11
N PHE A 98 -13.20 5.03 -2.22
CA PHE A 98 -11.75 5.07 -2.15
C PHE A 98 -11.13 4.02 -3.08
N ALA A 99 -9.94 4.30 -3.58
CA ALA A 99 -9.10 3.34 -4.28
C ALA A 99 -8.08 2.79 -3.29
N LEU A 100 -7.89 1.46 -3.30
CA LEU A 100 -6.86 0.77 -2.53
C LEU A 100 -5.77 0.27 -3.47
N MET A 101 -4.52 0.57 -3.13
CA MET A 101 -3.32 0.03 -3.76
C MET A 101 -2.53 -0.68 -2.68
N VAL A 102 -1.92 -1.82 -3.01
CA VAL A 102 -1.11 -2.58 -2.07
C VAL A 102 0.33 -2.59 -2.56
N GLY A 103 1.22 -2.05 -1.74
CA GLY A 103 2.65 -2.02 -2.02
C GLY A 103 3.26 -3.42 -2.01
N THR A 104 4.47 -3.54 -2.57
CA THR A 104 5.26 -4.79 -2.50
C THR A 104 5.76 -5.12 -1.09
N ASP A 105 5.52 -4.23 -0.13
CA ASP A 105 5.73 -4.41 1.30
C ASP A 105 4.45 -4.85 2.03
N GLY A 106 3.37 -5.13 1.30
CA GLY A 106 2.09 -5.60 1.84
C GLY A 106 1.27 -4.52 2.54
N ARG A 107 1.63 -3.24 2.38
CA ARG A 107 0.89 -2.12 3.00
C ARG A 107 -0.11 -1.50 2.03
N GLY A 108 -1.27 -1.14 2.56
CA GLY A 108 -2.32 -0.44 1.84
C GLY A 108 -2.07 1.06 1.73
N GLU A 109 -2.09 1.58 0.51
CA GLU A 109 -2.21 3.00 0.21
C GLU A 109 -3.63 3.28 -0.29
N ILE A 110 -4.28 4.28 0.30
CA ILE A 110 -5.63 4.68 -0.11
C ILE A 110 -5.65 6.07 -0.72
N ARG A 111 -6.54 6.22 -1.72
CA ARG A 111 -6.86 7.51 -2.33
C ARG A 111 -8.36 7.71 -2.30
N PHE A 112 -8.81 8.87 -1.81
CA PHE A 112 -10.24 9.14 -1.67
C PHE A 112 -10.56 10.61 -1.89
N ALA A 113 -11.79 10.90 -2.30
CA ALA A 113 -12.25 12.26 -2.50
C ALA A 113 -12.69 12.90 -1.17
N THR A 114 -12.32 14.16 -0.98
CA THR A 114 -12.77 15.00 0.13
C THR A 114 -13.36 16.29 -0.44
N PRO A 115 -14.09 17.09 0.36
CA PRO A 115 -14.51 18.42 -0.07
C PRO A 115 -13.37 19.38 -0.43
N TRP A 116 -12.16 19.05 0.00
CA TRP A 116 -10.95 19.84 -0.19
C TRP A 116 -10.09 19.35 -1.36
N GLY A 117 -10.49 18.27 -2.03
CA GLY A 117 -9.78 17.65 -3.15
C GLY A 117 -9.49 16.17 -2.93
N MET A 118 -8.61 15.61 -3.76
CA MET A 118 -8.17 14.22 -3.61
C MET A 118 -7.20 14.08 -2.44
N ALA A 119 -7.52 13.22 -1.50
CA ALA A 119 -6.65 12.81 -0.41
C ALA A 119 -5.88 11.54 -0.81
N VAL A 120 -4.62 11.47 -0.39
CA VAL A 120 -3.73 10.31 -0.58
C VAL A 120 -3.07 10.03 0.76
N SER A 121 -3.17 8.78 1.23
CA SER A 121 -2.43 8.37 2.43
C SER A 121 -0.95 8.28 2.13
N ASP A 122 -0.10 8.87 2.97
CA ASP A 122 1.34 8.62 2.95
C ASP A 122 1.72 7.49 3.91
N ASN A 123 0.91 7.28 4.95
CA ASN A 123 1.12 6.19 5.88
C ASN A 123 -0.20 5.69 6.46
N VAL A 124 -0.26 4.38 6.65
CA VAL A 124 -1.32 3.69 7.38
C VAL A 124 -0.70 2.93 8.55
N HIS A 125 -1.37 2.98 9.68
CA HIS A 125 -0.96 2.30 10.89
C HIS A 125 -2.01 1.28 11.26
N CYS A 126 -1.59 0.10 11.68
CA CYS A 126 -2.48 -0.97 12.11
C CYS A 126 -2.33 -1.26 13.60
N GLY A 127 -3.42 -1.67 14.24
CA GLY A 127 -3.45 -1.95 15.67
C GLY A 127 -2.96 -3.36 15.99
N GLY A 128 -1.95 -3.48 16.86
CA GLY A 128 -1.50 -4.76 17.39
C GLY A 128 -0.97 -5.72 16.32
N ILE A 129 -1.40 -6.98 16.38
CA ILE A 129 -1.08 -8.02 15.39
C ILE A 129 -2.27 -8.10 14.43
N GLY A 130 -2.13 -7.57 13.21
CA GLY A 130 -3.17 -7.67 12.18
C GLY A 130 -3.15 -6.54 11.15
N THR A 131 -4.08 -6.63 10.19
CA THR A 131 -4.19 -5.74 9.03
C THR A 131 -5.09 -4.53 9.28
N ARG A 132 -5.73 -4.47 10.46
CA ARG A 132 -6.79 -3.51 10.79
C ARG A 132 -6.22 -2.11 11.02
N VAL A 133 -6.55 -1.16 10.14
CA VAL A 133 -5.98 0.20 10.12
C VAL A 133 -6.52 1.08 11.23
N THR A 134 -5.71 1.54 12.18
CA THR A 134 -6.12 2.39 13.30
C THR A 134 -5.81 3.88 13.08
N LYS A 135 -4.91 4.21 12.16
CA LYS A 135 -4.57 5.60 11.83
C LYS A 135 -4.18 5.74 10.37
N ILE A 136 -4.53 6.88 9.78
CA ILE A 136 -4.24 7.24 8.40
C ILE A 136 -3.67 8.66 8.42
N GLU A 137 -2.51 8.83 7.81
CA GLU A 137 -1.86 10.12 7.64
C GLU A 137 -1.63 10.34 6.15
N GLY A 138 -1.82 11.57 5.68
CA GLY A 138 -1.69 11.83 4.26
C GLY A 138 -1.72 13.29 3.89
N SER A 139 -1.81 13.53 2.58
CA SER A 139 -1.94 14.85 1.98
C SER A 139 -3.28 15.03 1.28
N ILE A 140 -3.72 16.28 1.15
CA ILE A 140 -4.91 16.66 0.36
C ILE A 140 -4.46 17.56 -0.79
N GLY A 141 -4.91 17.28 -2.01
CA GLY A 141 -4.64 18.15 -3.17
C GLY A 141 -3.19 18.18 -3.65
N GLY A 142 -2.31 17.31 -3.14
CA GLY A 142 -0.92 17.17 -3.59
C GLY A 142 0.04 18.30 -3.14
N GLY A 143 -0.36 19.09 -2.14
CA GLY A 143 0.43 20.22 -1.60
C GLY A 143 0.87 20.01 -0.14
N SER A 144 1.06 21.12 0.58
CA SER A 144 1.37 21.14 2.02
C SER A 144 0.17 20.82 2.92
N ASP A 145 -1.03 20.70 2.37
CA ASP A 145 -2.23 20.33 3.12
C ASP A 145 -2.12 18.88 3.60
N ARG A 146 -2.37 18.66 4.89
CA ARG A 146 -2.19 17.37 5.55
C ARG A 146 -3.48 16.91 6.17
N PHE A 147 -3.64 15.60 6.34
CA PHE A 147 -4.66 15.05 7.22
C PHE A 147 -4.08 14.00 8.15
N ILE A 148 -4.67 13.91 9.34
CA ILE A 148 -4.41 12.87 10.31
C ILE A 148 -5.77 12.38 10.81
N LEU A 149 -6.04 11.11 10.59
CA LEU A 149 -7.29 10.47 10.94
C LEU A 149 -7.00 9.25 11.82
N ASN A 150 -7.61 9.19 12.98
CA ASN A 150 -7.51 8.05 13.90
C ASN A 150 -8.88 7.36 13.93
N ARG A 151 -8.87 6.04 14.03
CA ARG A 151 -10.10 5.31 14.29
C ARG A 151 -10.60 5.69 15.70
N ALA A 152 -11.87 6.08 15.78
CA ALA A 152 -12.55 6.38 17.04
C ALA A 152 -12.84 5.11 17.85
#